data_AF-A0A948V3A3-F1
#
_entry.id   AF-A0A948V3A3-F1
#
_cell.length_a   1.000
_cell.length_b   1.000
_cell.length_c   1.000
_cell.angle_alpha   90.00
_cell.angle_beta   90.00
_cell.angle_gamma   90.00
#
_symmetry.space_group_name_H-M   'P 1'
#
loop_
_entity.id
_entity.type
_entity.pdbx_description
1 polymer ?
#
loop_
_entity_poly.entity_id
_entity_poly.type
_entity_poly.pdbx_seq_one_letter_code
_entity_poly.pdbx_strand_id
1 'polypeptide(L)'
;MFGRMFLKEWKERWGLLGLAIFMIGLFVFLYVSPSASENMRLYSTGTLYLIFLPVFALLLGSSGFSAEFKDSAWTYLFSRPVRKETLWLTKLVSLAAMLLFVFFLISLLKLILPGLAVTSRDLFSPIWMKPDIPLQAFAFTISLLAFFISFSMSFLHDRLFVLIFMSVLVIGLLFAFNKNFFLVVMMKLFSKGFTIPTEFKDLWILAGMAFLG
;
A
#
# COMPACT_ATOMS: atom_id res chain seq x y z
N MET A 1 -28.03 11.99 -4.10
CA MET A 1 -26.84 12.89 -4.12
C MET A 1 -25.55 12.12 -3.89
N PHE A 2 -25.48 11.28 -2.84
CA PHE A 2 -24.34 10.41 -2.52
C PHE A 2 -23.81 9.60 -3.73
N GLY A 3 -24.67 8.85 -4.43
CA GLY A 3 -24.23 8.03 -5.57
C GLY A 3 -23.58 8.81 -6.72
N ARG A 4 -24.03 10.03 -7.00
CA ARG A 4 -23.40 10.90 -8.02
C ARG A 4 -22.02 11.38 -7.57
N MET A 5 -21.85 11.69 -6.28
CA MET A 5 -20.55 12.05 -5.71
C MET A 5 -19.60 10.84 -5.70
N PHE A 6 -20.08 9.67 -5.29
CA PHE A 6 -19.32 8.43 -5.33
C PHE A 6 -18.79 8.11 -6.73
N LEU A 7 -19.67 8.11 -7.75
CA LEU A 7 -19.24 7.85 -9.13
C LEU A 7 -18.29 8.92 -9.67
N LYS A 8 -18.46 10.17 -9.24
CA LYS A 8 -17.55 11.26 -9.59
C LYS A 8 -16.15 11.01 -9.04
N GLU A 9 -16.03 10.63 -7.77
CA GLU A 9 -14.73 10.28 -7.15
C GLU A 9 -14.06 9.13 -7.91
N TRP A 10 -14.83 8.12 -8.33
CA TRP A 10 -14.32 7.04 -9.17
C TRP A 10 -13.78 7.49 -10.52
N LYS A 11 -14.54 8.36 -11.19
CA LYS A 11 -14.12 8.93 -12.48
C LYS A 11 -12.85 9.77 -12.33
N GLU A 12 -12.73 10.56 -11.27
CA GLU A 12 -11.56 11.42 -11.04
C GLU A 12 -10.29 10.63 -10.67
N ARG A 13 -10.44 9.45 -10.06
CA ARG A 13 -9.33 8.57 -9.66
C ARG A 13 -9.11 7.39 -10.58
N TRP A 14 -9.68 7.41 -11.79
CA TRP A 14 -9.54 6.32 -12.75
C TRP A 14 -8.07 6.00 -13.05
N GLY A 15 -7.18 7.00 -13.02
CA GLY A 15 -5.74 6.79 -13.23
C GLY A 15 -5.08 5.92 -12.16
N LEU A 16 -5.50 6.02 -10.89
CA LEU A 16 -5.01 5.14 -9.82
C LEU A 16 -5.52 3.71 -10.00
N LEU A 17 -6.80 3.57 -10.39
CA LEU A 17 -7.38 2.27 -10.70
C LEU A 17 -6.70 1.64 -11.92
N GLY A 18 -6.41 2.43 -12.96
CA GLY A 18 -5.62 2.00 -14.12
C GLY A 18 -4.21 1.56 -13.75
N LEU A 19 -3.53 2.29 -12.87
CA LEU A 19 -2.24 1.88 -12.31
C LEU A 19 -2.34 0.55 -11.56
N ALA A 20 -3.38 0.35 -10.75
CA ALA A 20 -3.57 -0.91 -10.04
C ALA A 20 -3.80 -2.08 -10.99
N ILE A 21 -4.67 -1.92 -11.99
CA ILE A 21 -4.92 -2.93 -13.02
C ILE A 21 -3.64 -3.24 -13.79
N PHE A 22 -2.88 -2.21 -14.18
CA PHE A 22 -1.62 -2.39 -14.88
C PHE A 22 -0.60 -3.19 -14.05
N MET A 23 -0.42 -2.83 -12.79
CA MET A 23 0.51 -3.52 -11.88
C MET A 23 0.08 -4.97 -11.61
N ILE A 24 -1.22 -5.21 -11.47
CA ILE A 24 -1.77 -6.57 -11.39
C ILE A 24 -1.51 -7.34 -12.69
N GLY A 25 -1.77 -6.74 -13.86
CA GLY A 25 -1.51 -7.37 -15.15
C GLY A 25 -0.04 -7.73 -15.34
N LEU A 26 0.87 -6.83 -14.95
CA LEU A 26 2.31 -7.06 -14.94
C LEU A 26 2.69 -8.20 -14.01
N PHE A 27 2.11 -8.25 -12.80
CA PHE A 27 2.29 -9.39 -11.89
C PHE A 27 1.84 -10.71 -12.53
N VAL A 28 0.64 -10.76 -13.13
CA VAL A 28 0.12 -11.97 -13.79
C VAL A 28 1.04 -12.41 -14.92
N PHE A 29 1.50 -11.47 -15.75
CA PHE A 29 2.44 -11.75 -16.84
C PHE A 29 3.74 -12.36 -16.32
N LEU A 30 4.34 -11.78 -15.28
CA LEU A 30 5.58 -12.29 -14.69
C LEU A 30 5.39 -13.65 -14.00
N TYR A 31 4.23 -13.86 -13.37
CA TYR A 31 3.94 -15.10 -12.64
C TYR A 31 3.74 -16.29 -13.58
N VAL A 32 3.03 -16.07 -14.70
CA VAL A 32 2.67 -17.11 -15.69
C VAL A 32 3.75 -17.31 -16.75
N SER A 33 4.70 -16.39 -16.89
CA SER A 33 5.76 -16.49 -17.91
C SER A 33 6.43 -17.88 -17.89
N PRO A 34 6.60 -18.54 -19.06
CA PRO A 34 7.26 -19.85 -19.15
C PRO A 34 8.68 -19.86 -18.59
N SER A 35 9.36 -18.71 -18.60
CA SER A 35 10.71 -18.52 -18.05
C SER A 35 10.72 -18.21 -16.55
N ALA A 36 9.55 -18.13 -15.89
CA ALA A 36 9.46 -17.78 -14.49
C ALA A 36 9.95 -18.94 -13.61
N SER A 37 11.14 -18.77 -13.04
CA SER A 37 11.63 -19.65 -11.98
C SER A 37 10.73 -19.57 -10.74
N GLU A 38 10.76 -20.62 -9.90
CA GLU A 38 10.06 -20.65 -8.61
C GLU A 38 10.38 -19.41 -7.74
N ASN A 39 11.66 -19.01 -7.70
CA ASN A 39 12.11 -17.80 -7.02
C ASN A 39 11.44 -16.53 -7.58
N MET A 40 11.28 -16.43 -8.90
CA MET A 40 10.63 -15.27 -9.54
C MET A 40 9.13 -15.21 -9.19
N ARG A 41 8.45 -16.36 -9.13
CA ARG A 41 7.05 -16.44 -8.66
C ARG A 41 6.92 -16.04 -7.20
N LEU A 42 7.88 -16.45 -6.36
CA LEU A 42 7.94 -16.07 -4.96
C LEU A 42 8.18 -14.56 -4.78
N TYR A 43 9.18 -13.99 -5.45
CA TYR A 43 9.46 -12.55 -5.36
C TYR A 43 8.33 -11.69 -5.92
N SER A 44 7.75 -12.06 -7.05
CA SER A 44 6.61 -11.33 -7.61
C SER A 44 5.39 -11.36 -6.67
N THR A 45 5.12 -12.51 -6.04
CA THR A 45 4.05 -12.66 -5.04
C THR A 45 4.31 -11.81 -3.80
N GLY A 46 5.53 -11.86 -3.26
CA GLY A 46 5.92 -11.04 -2.10
C GLY A 46 5.83 -9.54 -2.41
N THR A 47 6.27 -9.12 -3.60
CA THR A 47 6.22 -7.72 -4.05
C THR A 47 4.78 -7.23 -4.16
N LEU A 48 3.89 -8.05 -4.70
CA LEU A 48 2.47 -7.71 -4.81
C LEU A 48 1.85 -7.44 -3.43
N TYR A 49 2.06 -8.35 -2.48
CA TYR A 49 1.42 -8.30 -1.16
C TYR A 49 2.08 -7.33 -0.18
N LEU A 50 3.41 -7.26 -0.16
CA LEU A 50 4.15 -6.52 0.86
C LEU A 50 4.56 -5.11 0.43
N ILE A 51 4.68 -4.85 -0.87
CA ILE A 51 5.15 -3.57 -1.40
C ILE A 51 4.01 -2.86 -2.13
N PHE A 52 3.50 -3.47 -3.19
CA PHE A 52 2.51 -2.83 -4.05
C PHE A 52 1.22 -2.51 -3.30
N LEU A 53 0.62 -3.48 -2.60
CA LEU A 53 -0.64 -3.28 -1.90
C LEU A 53 -0.59 -2.17 -0.83
N PRO A 54 0.37 -2.18 0.12
CA PRO A 54 0.42 -1.15 1.15
C PRO A 54 0.71 0.24 0.57
N VAL A 55 1.60 0.31 -0.43
CA VAL A 55 1.94 1.59 -1.06
C VAL A 55 0.80 2.12 -1.94
N PHE A 56 0.08 1.24 -2.64
CA PHE A 56 -1.13 1.61 -3.36
C PHE A 56 -2.20 2.15 -2.39
N ALA A 57 -2.35 1.55 -1.22
CA ALA A 57 -3.26 2.02 -0.19
C ALA A 57 -2.89 3.41 0.35
N LEU A 58 -1.59 3.69 0.53
CA LEU A 58 -1.08 5.03 0.85
C LEU A 58 -1.38 6.05 -0.27
N LEU A 59 -1.13 5.68 -1.53
CA LEU A 59 -1.42 6.53 -2.69
C LEU A 59 -2.91 6.87 -2.78
N LEU A 60 -3.76 5.87 -2.56
CA LEU A 60 -5.19 6.02 -2.61
C LEU A 60 -5.69 6.90 -1.47
N GLY A 61 -5.23 6.65 -0.23
CA GLY A 61 -5.59 7.44 0.95
C GLY A 61 -5.17 8.90 0.81
N SER A 62 -3.93 9.17 0.39
CA SER A 62 -3.41 10.54 0.18
C SER A 62 -4.15 11.28 -0.93
N SER A 63 -4.75 10.57 -1.88
CA SER A 63 -5.50 11.20 -2.97
C SER A 63 -6.85 11.81 -2.53
N GLY A 64 -7.34 11.50 -1.32
CA GLY A 64 -8.66 11.90 -0.78
C GLY A 64 -9.12 13.31 -1.13
N PHE A 65 -8.32 14.32 -0.79
CA PHE A 65 -8.66 15.74 -0.98
C PHE A 65 -7.84 16.43 -2.08
N SER A 66 -7.08 15.68 -2.87
CA SER A 66 -6.17 16.30 -3.86
C SER A 66 -6.90 17.05 -4.99
N ALA A 67 -8.18 16.76 -5.25
CA ALA A 67 -8.97 17.51 -6.24
C ALA A 67 -9.38 18.88 -5.70
N GLU A 68 -9.68 18.96 -4.41
CA GLU A 68 -10.04 20.18 -3.69
C GLU A 68 -8.88 21.15 -3.56
N PHE A 69 -7.67 20.60 -3.49
CA PHE A 69 -6.42 21.37 -3.48
C PHE A 69 -6.01 21.88 -4.86
N LYS A 70 -6.40 21.20 -5.94
CA LYS A 70 -5.91 21.48 -7.30
C LYS A 70 -6.21 22.89 -7.81
N ASP A 71 -7.26 23.53 -7.31
CA ASP A 71 -7.72 24.85 -7.76
C ASP A 71 -8.16 25.77 -6.59
N SER A 72 -7.59 25.57 -5.40
CA SER A 72 -8.07 26.23 -4.16
C SER A 72 -9.56 26.00 -3.88
N ALA A 73 -10.16 25.00 -4.53
CA ALA A 73 -11.57 24.63 -4.43
C ALA A 73 -12.00 24.21 -3.01
N TRP A 74 -11.02 23.95 -2.13
CA TRP A 74 -11.22 23.84 -0.69
C TRP A 74 -12.00 25.03 -0.10
N THR A 75 -11.73 26.26 -0.57
CA THR A 75 -12.50 27.46 -0.18
C THR A 75 -13.97 27.38 -0.58
N TYR A 76 -14.26 26.79 -1.74
CA TYR A 76 -15.62 26.55 -2.23
C TYR A 76 -16.30 25.35 -1.57
N LEU A 77 -15.55 24.48 -0.90
CA LEU A 77 -16.10 23.36 -0.16
C LEU A 77 -16.86 23.81 1.09
N PHE A 78 -16.43 24.93 1.67
CA PHE A 78 -17.09 25.56 2.82
C PHE A 78 -18.32 26.39 2.45
N SER A 79 -18.50 26.75 1.18
CA SER A 79 -19.64 27.57 0.72
C SER A 79 -20.82 26.75 0.18
N ARG A 80 -20.69 25.42 0.06
CA ARG A 80 -21.77 24.56 -0.45
C ARG A 80 -22.78 24.18 0.64
N PRO A 81 -24.07 24.02 0.30
CA PRO A 81 -25.13 23.63 1.24
C PRO A 81 -25.07 22.16 1.68
N VAL A 82 -23.97 21.46 1.42
CA VAL A 82 -23.81 20.04 1.76
C VAL A 82 -23.05 19.93 3.08
N ARG A 83 -23.53 19.08 4.00
CA ARG A 83 -22.85 18.82 5.28
C ARG A 83 -21.45 18.26 5.03
N LYS A 84 -20.44 18.84 5.69
CA LYS A 84 -19.02 18.49 5.53
C LYS A 84 -18.75 17.00 5.82
N GLU A 85 -19.41 16.48 6.86
CA GLU A 85 -19.35 15.07 7.25
C GLU A 85 -19.77 14.14 6.12
N THR A 86 -20.83 14.49 5.38
CA THR A 86 -21.32 13.69 4.26
C THR A 86 -20.30 13.64 3.13
N LEU A 87 -19.62 14.76 2.85
CA LEU A 87 -18.58 14.79 1.83
C LEU A 87 -17.36 13.96 2.26
N TRP A 88 -16.93 14.09 3.51
CA TRP A 88 -15.81 13.34 4.08
C TRP A 88 -16.07 11.83 4.05
N LEU A 89 -17.24 11.40 4.53
CA LEU A 89 -17.67 10.00 4.49
C LEU A 89 -17.81 9.47 3.07
N THR A 90 -18.34 10.27 2.14
CA THR A 90 -18.48 9.83 0.74
C THR A 90 -17.11 9.54 0.12
N LYS A 91 -16.12 10.40 0.36
CA LYS A 91 -14.74 10.19 -0.12
C LYS A 91 -14.10 8.97 0.52
N LEU A 92 -14.20 8.85 1.84
CA LEU A 92 -13.67 7.71 2.58
C LEU A 92 -14.24 6.40 2.04
N VAL A 93 -15.56 6.29 1.95
CA VAL A 93 -16.26 5.10 1.45
C VAL A 93 -15.93 4.83 -0.01
N SER A 94 -15.86 5.87 -0.84
CA SER A 94 -15.51 5.74 -2.26
C SER A 94 -14.12 5.16 -2.47
N LEU A 95 -13.12 5.67 -1.76
CA LEU A 95 -11.74 5.21 -1.88
C LEU A 95 -11.54 3.86 -1.19
N ALA A 96 -12.18 3.63 -0.05
CA ALA A 96 -12.18 2.31 0.58
C ALA A 96 -12.79 1.25 -0.36
N ALA A 97 -13.88 1.58 -1.08
CA ALA A 97 -14.47 0.68 -2.06
C ALA A 97 -13.51 0.36 -3.22
N MET A 98 -12.69 1.30 -3.68
CA MET A 98 -11.63 1.02 -4.67
C MET A 98 -10.56 0.09 -4.12
N LEU A 99 -10.10 0.31 -2.88
CA LEU A 99 -9.11 -0.56 -2.26
C LEU A 99 -9.66 -1.99 -2.11
N LEU A 100 -10.91 -2.11 -1.66
CA LEU A 100 -11.61 -3.40 -1.56
C LEU A 100 -11.78 -4.06 -2.94
N PHE A 101 -12.05 -3.28 -3.99
CA PHE A 101 -12.09 -3.80 -5.35
C PHE A 101 -10.74 -4.36 -5.80
N VAL A 102 -9.63 -3.69 -5.50
CA VAL A 102 -8.27 -4.19 -5.77
C VAL A 102 -7.98 -5.48 -4.97
N PHE A 103 -8.37 -5.52 -3.69
CA PHE A 103 -8.26 -6.75 -2.89
C PHE A 103 -9.11 -7.89 -3.45
N PHE A 104 -10.31 -7.59 -3.94
CA PHE A 104 -11.17 -8.55 -4.60
C PHE A 104 -10.51 -9.12 -5.87
N LEU A 105 -9.94 -8.26 -6.73
CA LEU A 105 -9.20 -8.71 -7.92
C LEU A 105 -8.04 -9.64 -7.56
N ILE A 106 -7.23 -9.27 -6.56
CA ILE A 106 -6.11 -10.11 -6.10
C ILE A 106 -6.60 -11.43 -5.50
N SER A 107 -7.74 -11.43 -4.82
CA SER A 107 -8.34 -12.66 -4.29
C SER A 107 -8.84 -13.57 -5.42
N LEU A 108 -9.41 -12.97 -6.48
CA LEU A 108 -9.86 -13.68 -7.68
C LEU A 108 -8.67 -14.31 -8.44
N LEU A 109 -7.50 -13.65 -8.45
CA LEU A 109 -6.29 -14.25 -9.01
C LEU A 109 -5.89 -15.57 -8.34
N LYS A 110 -6.12 -15.74 -7.03
CA LYS A 110 -5.82 -17.01 -6.34
C LYS A 110 -6.67 -18.18 -6.83
N LEU A 111 -7.86 -17.88 -7.37
CA LEU A 111 -8.76 -18.89 -7.92
C LEU A 111 -8.35 -19.29 -9.34
N ILE A 112 -7.73 -18.37 -10.09
CA ILE A 112 -7.38 -18.57 -11.50
C ILE A 112 -5.94 -19.06 -11.66
N LEU A 113 -5.00 -18.57 -10.85
CA LEU A 113 -3.56 -18.87 -11.00
C LEU A 113 -3.16 -20.10 -10.19
N PRO A 114 -2.78 -21.21 -10.84
CA PRO A 114 -2.33 -22.41 -10.15
C PRO A 114 -1.04 -22.13 -9.38
N GLY A 115 -0.95 -22.63 -8.14
CA GLY A 115 0.23 -22.47 -7.28
C GLY A 115 0.29 -21.16 -6.50
N LEU A 116 -0.48 -20.11 -6.86
CA LEU A 116 -0.43 -18.82 -6.17
C LEU A 116 -0.85 -18.93 -4.70
N ALA A 117 -1.86 -19.74 -4.42
CA ALA A 117 -2.30 -20.01 -3.05
C ALA A 117 -1.16 -20.62 -2.20
N VAL A 118 -0.40 -21.54 -2.77
CA VAL A 118 0.73 -22.23 -2.12
C VAL A 118 1.88 -21.25 -1.90
N THR A 119 2.34 -20.57 -2.95
CA THR A 119 3.42 -19.56 -2.86
C THR A 119 3.11 -18.48 -1.83
N SER A 120 1.85 -18.05 -1.72
CA SER A 120 1.44 -17.04 -0.74
C SER A 120 1.49 -17.52 0.70
N ARG A 121 1.41 -18.84 0.95
CA ARG A 121 1.58 -19.42 2.29
C ARG A 121 3.06 -19.56 2.64
N ASP A 122 3.88 -19.99 1.68
CA ASP A 122 5.29 -20.32 1.90
C ASP A 122 6.16 -19.07 2.19
N LEU A 123 5.75 -17.90 1.68
CA LEU A 123 6.43 -16.61 1.85
C LEU A 123 6.63 -16.16 3.32
N PHE A 124 5.86 -16.71 4.28
CA PHE A 124 5.93 -16.33 5.69
C PHE A 124 6.48 -17.43 6.62
N SER A 125 7.13 -18.45 6.06
CA SER A 125 7.65 -19.60 6.82
C SER A 125 8.74 -19.30 7.89
N PRO A 126 9.39 -18.12 8.01
CA PRO A 126 10.30 -17.92 9.16
C PRO A 126 10.14 -16.61 9.98
N ILE A 127 10.06 -16.81 11.30
CA ILE A 127 10.65 -16.07 12.45
C ILE A 127 9.78 -15.08 13.26
N TRP A 128 8.79 -14.35 12.71
CA TRP A 128 8.13 -13.26 13.48
C TRP A 128 6.60 -13.24 13.52
N MET A 129 5.92 -14.10 12.76
CA MET A 129 4.46 -14.22 12.83
C MET A 129 4.08 -15.58 13.38
N LYS A 130 3.01 -15.61 14.19
CA LYS A 130 2.34 -16.87 14.49
C LYS A 130 2.07 -17.59 13.16
N PRO A 131 2.37 -18.89 13.06
CA PRO A 131 2.30 -19.66 11.81
C PRO A 131 0.90 -19.67 11.15
N ASP A 132 -0.12 -19.12 11.81
CA ASP A 132 -1.52 -19.20 11.41
C ASP A 132 -2.03 -17.96 10.66
N ILE A 133 -1.29 -16.85 10.57
CA ILE A 133 -1.78 -15.65 9.86
C ILE A 133 -1.35 -15.72 8.38
N PRO A 134 -2.29 -15.84 7.42
CA PRO A 134 -1.94 -15.90 6.01
C PRO A 134 -1.39 -14.55 5.53
N LEU A 135 -0.35 -14.56 4.68
CA LEU A 135 0.29 -13.37 4.05
C LEU A 135 -0.75 -12.36 3.54
N GLN A 136 -1.81 -12.87 2.91
CA GLN A 136 -2.87 -12.04 2.37
C GLN A 136 -3.62 -11.26 3.45
N ALA A 137 -3.96 -11.90 4.57
CA ALA A 137 -4.65 -11.22 5.67
C ALA A 137 -3.72 -10.16 6.29
N PHE A 138 -2.44 -10.47 6.45
CA PHE A 138 -1.45 -9.48 6.90
C PHE A 138 -1.34 -8.29 5.95
N ALA A 139 -1.16 -8.56 4.65
CA ALA A 139 -1.08 -7.54 3.60
C ALA A 139 -2.34 -6.68 3.54
N PHE A 140 -3.52 -7.27 3.74
CA PHE A 140 -4.77 -6.53 3.81
C PHE A 140 -4.81 -5.62 5.02
N THR A 141 -4.51 -6.13 6.21
CA THR A 141 -4.53 -5.34 7.45
C THR A 141 -3.56 -4.17 7.38
N ILE A 142 -2.31 -4.39 6.96
CA ILE A 142 -1.32 -3.31 6.88
C ILE A 142 -1.69 -2.27 5.82
N SER A 143 -2.26 -2.70 4.68
CA SER A 143 -2.73 -1.79 3.63
C SER A 143 -3.93 -0.97 4.09
N LEU A 144 -4.86 -1.56 4.83
CA LEU A 144 -6.04 -0.89 5.35
C LEU A 144 -5.64 0.17 6.40
N LEU A 145 -4.70 -0.17 7.27
CA LEU A 145 -4.11 0.76 8.24
C LEU A 145 -3.37 1.91 7.53
N ALA A 146 -2.56 1.59 6.52
CA ALA A 146 -1.85 2.58 5.71
C ALA A 146 -2.82 3.53 4.99
N PHE A 147 -3.91 3.00 4.42
CA PHE A 147 -4.98 3.78 3.82
C PHE A 147 -5.60 4.76 4.81
N PHE A 148 -6.01 4.31 6.00
CA PHE A 148 -6.65 5.19 6.97
C PHE A 148 -5.69 6.29 7.47
N ILE A 149 -4.44 5.94 7.76
CA ILE A 149 -3.43 6.93 8.16
C ILE A 149 -3.25 7.98 7.05
N SER A 150 -3.05 7.51 5.81
CA SER A 150 -2.82 8.43 4.69
C SER A 150 -4.06 9.25 4.34
N PHE A 151 -5.27 8.70 4.47
CA PHE A 151 -6.51 9.44 4.27
C PHE A 151 -6.69 10.50 5.35
N SER A 152 -6.37 10.17 6.61
CA SER A 152 -6.43 11.11 7.72
C SER A 152 -5.43 12.26 7.54
N MET A 153 -4.27 12.01 6.93
CA MET A 153 -3.30 13.06 6.60
C MET A 153 -3.61 13.82 5.31
N SER A 154 -4.55 13.34 4.49
CA SER A 154 -4.78 13.88 3.14
C SER A 154 -5.35 15.30 3.13
N PHE A 155 -5.94 15.79 4.24
CA PHE A 155 -6.41 17.17 4.35
C PHE A 155 -5.29 18.18 4.67
N LEU A 156 -4.09 17.72 5.04
CA LEU A 156 -3.00 18.58 5.50
C LEU A 156 -2.05 19.01 4.38
N HIS A 157 -2.06 18.31 3.23
CA HIS A 157 -1.04 18.55 2.21
C HIS A 157 -1.53 18.34 0.77
N ASP A 158 -1.08 19.26 -0.08
CA ASP A 158 -1.52 19.40 -1.47
C ASP A 158 -1.08 18.23 -2.37
N ARG A 159 0.22 17.85 -2.37
CA ARG A 159 0.79 16.95 -3.41
C ARG A 159 2.02 16.12 -3.00
N LEU A 160 2.70 16.46 -1.90
CA LEU A 160 4.00 15.85 -1.56
C LEU A 160 3.89 14.36 -1.25
N PHE A 161 2.83 13.93 -0.56
CA PHE A 161 2.67 12.53 -0.19
C PHE A 161 2.48 11.60 -1.39
N VAL A 162 1.75 12.04 -2.42
CA VAL A 162 1.58 11.22 -3.63
C VAL A 162 2.94 10.97 -4.29
N LEU A 163 3.78 12.01 -4.38
CA LEU A 163 5.12 11.89 -4.98
C LEU A 163 6.05 11.01 -4.13
N ILE A 164 6.01 11.15 -2.80
CA ILE A 164 6.75 10.31 -1.86
C ILE A 164 6.32 8.85 -2.01
N PHE A 165 5.03 8.55 -1.98
CA PHE A 165 4.54 7.17 -2.07
C PHE A 165 4.77 6.57 -3.45
N MET A 166 4.66 7.33 -4.53
CA MET A 166 5.05 6.86 -5.87
C MET A 166 6.55 6.54 -5.92
N SER A 167 7.38 7.37 -5.29
CA SER A 167 8.82 7.11 -5.22
C SER A 167 9.14 5.85 -4.43
N VAL A 168 8.48 5.64 -3.29
CA VAL A 168 8.60 4.41 -2.50
C VAL A 168 8.14 3.20 -3.31
N LEU A 169 7.06 3.31 -4.09
CA LEU A 169 6.60 2.24 -4.98
C LEU A 169 7.66 1.89 -6.02
N VAL A 170 8.20 2.89 -6.72
CA VAL A 170 9.24 2.69 -7.74
C VAL A 170 10.50 2.10 -7.14
N ILE A 171 10.96 2.63 -6.00
CA ILE A 171 12.13 2.10 -5.28
C ILE A 171 11.87 0.65 -4.86
N GLY A 172 10.70 0.35 -4.28
CA GLY A 172 10.34 -1.00 -3.85
C GLY A 172 10.25 -1.99 -5.01
N LEU A 173 9.76 -1.56 -6.17
CA LEU A 173 9.76 -2.38 -7.39
C LEU A 173 11.18 -2.62 -7.89
N LEU A 174 12.00 -1.57 -8.01
CA LEU A 174 13.41 -1.71 -8.41
C LEU A 174 14.17 -2.64 -7.47
N PHE A 175 13.86 -2.57 -6.17
CA PHE A 175 14.38 -3.45 -5.14
C PHE A 175 13.98 -4.91 -5.36
N ALA A 176 12.71 -5.16 -5.69
CA ALA A 176 12.18 -6.48 -5.99
C ALA A 176 12.75 -7.11 -7.28
N PHE A 177 12.99 -6.30 -8.30
CA PHE A 177 13.52 -6.76 -9.59
C PHE A 177 15.04 -6.97 -9.59
N ASN A 178 15.77 -6.34 -8.66
CA ASN A 178 17.22 -6.48 -8.59
C ASN A 178 17.63 -7.47 -7.49
N LYS A 179 17.72 -8.76 -7.87
CA LYS A 179 18.10 -9.89 -6.99
C LYS A 179 19.36 -9.60 -6.17
N ASN A 180 20.34 -8.89 -6.74
CA ASN A 180 21.59 -8.52 -6.07
C ASN A 180 21.42 -7.39 -5.07
N PHE A 181 20.52 -6.42 -5.32
CA PHE A 181 20.29 -5.32 -4.40
C PHE A 181 19.42 -5.75 -3.20
N PHE A 182 18.42 -6.61 -3.42
CA PHE A 182 17.64 -7.25 -2.35
C PHE A 182 18.54 -8.09 -1.43
N LEU A 183 19.40 -8.95 -2.01
CA LEU A 183 20.38 -9.74 -1.23
C LEU A 183 21.40 -8.84 -0.53
N VAL A 184 21.91 -7.78 -1.15
CA VAL A 184 22.88 -6.86 -0.52
C VAL A 184 22.25 -6.04 0.60
N VAL A 185 21.00 -5.62 0.49
CA VAL A 185 20.32 -4.84 1.54
C VAL A 185 19.77 -5.74 2.65
N MET A 186 19.24 -6.92 2.33
CA MET A 186 18.92 -7.93 3.35
C MET A 186 20.21 -8.41 4.02
N MET A 187 21.29 -8.71 3.29
CA MET A 187 22.59 -8.99 3.91
C MET A 187 23.10 -7.78 4.68
N LYS A 188 22.96 -6.53 4.25
CA LYS A 188 23.41 -5.37 5.06
C LYS A 188 22.53 -5.11 6.29
N LEU A 189 21.24 -5.41 6.23
CA LEU A 189 20.28 -5.29 7.34
C LEU A 189 20.42 -6.47 8.33
N PHE A 190 20.81 -7.66 7.87
CA PHE A 190 20.87 -8.89 8.67
C PHE A 190 22.31 -9.38 8.98
N SER A 191 23.33 -9.01 8.19
CA SER A 191 24.75 -9.37 8.42
C SER A 191 25.49 -8.38 9.30
N LYS A 192 24.92 -7.19 9.55
CA LYS A 192 25.33 -6.38 10.68
C LYS A 192 24.37 -6.70 11.81
N GLY A 193 24.79 -7.58 12.71
CA GLY A 193 24.26 -7.56 14.07
C GLY A 193 24.23 -6.11 14.52
N PHE A 194 23.03 -5.56 14.62
CA PHE A 194 22.82 -4.14 14.83
C PHE A 194 23.17 -3.83 16.28
N THR A 195 24.46 -3.69 16.58
CA THR A 195 24.90 -2.93 17.74
C THR A 195 24.53 -1.48 17.44
N ILE A 196 23.38 -1.09 17.97
CA ILE A 196 22.94 0.31 18.05
C ILE A 196 24.15 1.10 18.57
N PRO A 197 24.63 2.13 17.85
CA PRO A 197 25.66 3.04 18.36
C PRO A 197 25.20 3.49 19.75
N THR A 198 26.07 3.41 20.77
CA THR A 198 25.71 3.72 22.16
C THR A 198 25.03 5.08 22.32
N GLU A 199 25.34 6.03 21.42
CA GLU A 199 24.73 7.36 21.34
C GLU A 199 23.23 7.36 20.98
N PHE A 200 22.72 6.32 20.32
CA PHE A 200 21.30 6.15 20.03
C PHE A 200 20.56 5.29 21.07
N LYS A 201 21.29 4.62 21.97
CA LYS A 201 20.69 3.76 23.00
C LYS A 201 19.93 4.61 24.03
N ASP A 202 20.44 5.78 24.36
CA ASP A 202 19.82 6.71 25.31
C ASP A 202 18.56 7.36 24.74
N LEU A 203 18.53 7.60 23.41
CA LEU A 203 17.35 8.11 22.70
C LEU A 203 16.20 7.10 22.65
N TRP A 204 16.50 5.81 22.53
CA TRP A 204 15.48 4.75 22.58
C TRP A 204 14.97 4.48 23.99
N ILE A 205 15.81 4.63 25.03
CA ILE A 205 15.37 4.54 26.43
C ILE A 205 14.47 5.73 26.80
N LEU A 206 14.80 6.94 26.34
CA LEU A 206 13.94 8.13 26.48
C LEU A 206 12.60 7.98 25.74
N ALA A 207 12.62 7.44 24.52
CA ALA A 207 11.38 7.18 23.76
C ALA A 207 10.53 6.05 24.37
N GLY A 208 11.15 5.04 24.98
CA GLY A 208 10.46 3.97 25.70
C GLY A 208 9.86 4.41 27.03
N MET A 209 10.53 5.31 27.76
CA MET A 209 10.00 5.90 29.00
C MET A 209 8.85 6.88 28.76
N ALA A 210 8.80 7.54 27.60
CA ALA A 210 7.68 8.41 27.22
C ALA A 210 6.38 7.65 26.84
N PHE A 211 6.46 6.34 26.62
CA PHE A 211 5.32 5.48 26.25
C PHE A 211 4.75 4.66 27.41
N LEU A 212 5.35 4.74 28.60
CA LEU A 212 4.92 4.04 29.82
C LEU A 212 4.59 4.99 31.00
N GLY A 213 4.32 6.26 30.69
CA GLY A 213 3.74 7.24 31.63
C GLY A 213 2.27 7.49 31.34
#